data_AF-A0A4V3XIV5-F1
#
_entry.id   AF-A0A4V3XIV5-F1
#
_cell.length_a   1.000
_cell.length_b   1.000
_cell.length_c   1.000
_cell.angle_alpha   90.00
_cell.angle_beta   90.00
_cell.angle_gamma   90.00
#
_symmetry.space_group_name_H-M   'P 1'
#
loop_
_entity.id
_entity.type
_entity.pdbx_description
1 polymer ?
#
loop_
_entity_poly.entity_id
_entity_poly.type
_entity_poly.pdbx_seq_one_letter_code
_entity_poly.pdbx_strand_id
1 'polypeptide(L)'
;MHIAASPLIVLAGAALVAGRAFNNELVARTTTDICAEVDAGLSVSLLGISIVIGLIEVCLCVSGIPAFVKTDAVAIAAVNIAGVASVSADIEAMINTAKGHQKCSYPDNFEAGSYYRTPCGFNCINGFSPSPAKDPKDCVCLPPKTVCNGICGTFKSCPSAHPKRDVEIAKRYASCDKGFTACGVDAWPGMRASQSWECVDTTSDLESSSYDKSFCIDLNSANLSFNHNVAAAAYGLEHVPLNKKAE
;
A
#
# COMPACT_ATOMS: atom_id res chain seq x y z
N MET A 1 61.74 11.48 31.23
CA MET A 1 60.69 12.51 31.39
C MET A 1 60.56 13.23 30.05
N HIS A 2 59.67 12.76 29.17
CA HIS A 2 59.44 13.34 27.85
C HIS A 2 57.99 13.82 27.77
N ILE A 3 57.83 15.13 27.59
CA ILE A 3 56.55 15.81 27.41
C ILE A 3 56.35 15.93 25.90
N ALA A 4 55.37 15.21 25.34
CA ALA A 4 54.98 15.32 23.94
C ALA A 4 53.77 16.26 23.84
N ALA A 5 53.94 17.36 23.10
CA ALA A 5 52.91 18.34 22.81
C ALA A 5 52.02 17.88 21.65
N SER A 6 50.70 17.91 21.85
CA SER A 6 49.70 17.62 20.82
C SER A 6 49.24 18.91 20.11
N PRO A 7 49.11 18.92 18.77
CA PRO A 7 48.56 20.07 18.05
C PRO A 7 47.03 20.04 17.98
N LEU A 8 46.41 21.20 18.20
CA LEU A 8 44.99 21.46 17.95
C LEU A 8 44.74 21.58 16.45
N ILE A 9 43.80 20.80 15.91
CA ILE A 9 43.28 20.93 14.54
C ILE A 9 41.93 21.65 14.62
N VAL A 10 41.82 22.80 13.95
CA VAL A 10 40.57 23.56 13.79
C VAL A 10 39.92 23.14 12.47
N LEU A 11 38.79 22.43 12.52
CA LEU A 11 37.96 22.15 11.34
C LEU A 11 36.94 23.28 11.13
N ALA A 12 37.02 23.94 9.98
CA ALA A 12 35.99 24.85 9.48
C ALA A 12 34.84 24.03 8.85
N GLY A 13 33.65 24.11 9.44
CA GLY A 13 32.44 23.47 8.91
C GLY A 13 31.80 24.31 7.80
N ALA A 14 31.81 23.81 6.57
CA ALA A 14 30.98 24.33 5.49
C ALA A 14 29.58 23.71 5.59
N ALA A 15 28.56 24.54 5.86
CA ALA A 15 27.18 24.11 5.84
C ALA A 15 26.70 23.99 4.38
N LEU A 16 26.63 22.77 3.86
CA LEU A 16 25.94 22.47 2.61
C LEU A 16 24.42 22.46 2.87
N VAL A 17 23.72 23.44 2.33
CA VAL A 17 22.25 23.45 2.28
C VAL A 17 21.81 22.43 1.22
N ALA A 18 21.53 21.20 1.66
CA ALA A 18 20.90 20.20 0.82
C ALA A 18 19.44 20.63 0.55
N GLY A 19 19.13 20.97 -0.70
CA GLY A 19 17.76 21.12 -1.16
C GLY A 19 17.03 19.78 -0.99
N ARG A 20 16.03 19.75 -0.10
CA ARG A 20 15.14 18.59 0.04
C ARG A 20 14.23 18.56 -1.17
N ALA A 21 14.52 17.68 -2.12
CA ALA A 21 13.51 17.19 -3.05
C ALA A 21 12.49 16.41 -2.21
N PHE A 22 11.29 16.97 -2.04
CA PHE A 22 10.15 16.21 -1.54
C PHE A 22 9.73 15.25 -2.66
N ASN A 23 10.34 14.08 -2.69
CA ASN A 23 9.66 12.93 -3.28
C ASN A 23 8.40 12.73 -2.43
N ASN A 24 7.22 12.83 -3.05
CA ASN A 24 6.05 12.13 -2.55
C ASN A 24 6.35 10.63 -2.65
N GLU A 25 7.25 10.16 -1.80
CA GLU A 25 7.47 8.76 -1.52
C GLU A 25 6.22 8.38 -0.73
N LEU A 26 5.15 8.03 -1.45
CA LEU A 26 4.14 7.14 -0.90
C LEU A 26 4.95 6.05 -0.24
N VAL A 27 4.93 6.02 1.09
CA VAL A 27 5.68 5.07 1.90
C VAL A 27 5.31 3.70 1.37
N ALA A 28 6.17 3.13 0.53
CA ALA A 28 5.99 1.82 -0.04
C ALA A 28 5.83 0.90 1.18
N ARG A 29 4.62 0.39 1.37
CA ARG A 29 4.37 -0.54 2.47
C ARG A 29 5.05 -1.83 2.06
N THR A 30 6.34 -1.91 2.38
CA THR A 30 7.09 -3.16 2.31
C THR A 30 6.40 -4.11 3.27
N THR A 31 5.51 -4.93 2.72
CA THR A 31 4.87 -6.01 3.47
C THR A 31 5.95 -7.06 3.66
N THR A 32 6.45 -7.16 4.89
CA THR A 32 7.32 -8.26 5.26
C THR A 32 6.47 -9.43 5.76
N ASP A 33 6.73 -10.62 5.25
CA ASP A 33 6.08 -11.86 5.68
C ASP A 33 7.12 -12.93 5.97
N ILE A 34 6.74 -13.99 6.68
CA ILE A 34 7.57 -15.17 6.88
C ILE A 34 6.93 -16.31 6.11
N CYS A 35 7.68 -16.89 5.18
CA CYS A 35 7.20 -17.94 4.31
C CYS A 35 8.12 -19.15 4.37
N ALA A 36 7.55 -20.33 4.22
CA ALA A 36 8.30 -21.58 4.19
C ALA A 36 7.60 -22.63 3.34
N GLU A 37 8.39 -23.58 2.87
CA GLU A 37 7.88 -24.85 2.35
C GLU A 37 7.58 -25.75 3.56
N VAL A 38 6.29 -26.00 3.78
CA VAL A 38 5.81 -26.89 4.84
C VAL A 38 5.60 -28.25 4.20
N ASP A 39 6.51 -29.18 4.50
CA ASP A 39 6.45 -30.60 4.14
C ASP A 39 6.49 -31.42 5.45
N ALA A 40 5.35 -31.48 6.12
CA ALA A 40 5.22 -32.12 7.43
C ALA A 40 3.77 -32.52 7.73
N GLY A 41 3.61 -33.45 8.67
CA GLY A 41 2.29 -33.81 9.20
C GLY A 41 1.72 -32.69 10.06
N LEU A 42 0.51 -32.22 9.75
CA LEU A 42 -0.24 -31.34 10.63
C LEU A 42 -0.74 -32.14 11.83
N SER A 43 -0.16 -31.87 12.99
CA SER A 43 -0.56 -32.45 14.26
C SER A 43 -1.25 -31.43 15.14
N VAL A 44 -2.41 -31.77 15.68
CA VAL A 44 -3.12 -30.93 16.65
C VAL A 44 -3.09 -31.57 18.03
N SER A 45 -2.98 -30.76 19.08
CA SER A 45 -2.98 -31.23 20.47
C SER A 45 -4.39 -31.19 21.05
N LEU A 46 -4.96 -32.35 21.34
CA LEU A 46 -6.27 -32.48 22.01
C LEU A 46 -6.07 -33.13 23.37
N LEU A 47 -6.32 -32.37 24.45
CA LEU A 47 -6.13 -32.83 25.84
C LEU A 47 -4.71 -33.35 26.13
N GLY A 48 -3.69 -32.77 25.47
CA GLY A 48 -2.28 -33.15 25.64
C GLY A 48 -1.85 -34.36 24.78
N ILE A 49 -2.73 -34.90 23.95
CA ILE A 49 -2.40 -35.96 22.99
C ILE A 49 -2.25 -35.31 21.60
N SER A 50 -1.11 -35.53 20.96
CA SER A 50 -0.86 -35.08 19.59
C SER A 50 -1.44 -36.09 18.59
N ILE A 51 -2.37 -35.63 17.75
CA ILE A 51 -3.00 -36.43 16.70
C ILE A 51 -2.59 -35.86 15.34
N VAL A 52 -1.97 -36.68 14.50
CA VAL A 52 -1.62 -36.31 13.12
C VAL A 52 -2.87 -36.43 12.24
N ILE A 53 -3.32 -35.31 11.67
CA ILE A 53 -4.53 -35.25 10.84
C ILE A 53 -4.21 -35.63 9.39
N GLY A 54 -3.08 -35.18 8.88
CA GLY A 54 -2.64 -35.45 7.51
C GLY A 54 -1.31 -34.77 7.20
N LEU A 55 -0.73 -35.10 6.05
CA LEU A 55 0.47 -34.45 5.54
C LEU A 55 0.09 -33.16 4.81
N ILE A 56 0.87 -32.11 5.02
CA ILE A 56 0.81 -30.86 4.27
C ILE A 56 2.12 -30.77 3.49
N GLU A 57 2.02 -30.60 2.17
CA GLU A 57 3.13 -30.35 1.25
C GLU A 57 2.79 -29.09 0.44
N VAL A 58 2.97 -27.93 1.06
CA VAL A 58 2.61 -26.63 0.46
C VAL A 58 3.60 -25.56 0.89
N CYS A 59 3.84 -24.59 0.00
CA CYS A 59 4.58 -23.40 0.36
C CYS A 59 3.60 -22.35 0.89
N LEU A 60 3.78 -21.88 2.11
CA LEU A 60 2.82 -21.02 2.81
C LEU A 60 3.53 -19.89 3.56
N CYS A 61 2.87 -18.74 3.60
CA CYS A 61 3.28 -17.57 4.38
C CYS A 61 2.35 -17.36 5.56
N VAL A 62 2.82 -16.70 6.63
CA VAL A 62 2.00 -16.43 7.82
C VAL A 62 0.74 -15.64 7.47
N SER A 63 0.83 -14.65 6.56
CA SER A 63 -0.37 -13.91 6.11
C SER A 63 -1.38 -14.76 5.34
N GLY A 64 -0.96 -15.88 4.74
CA GLY A 64 -1.79 -16.79 3.96
C GLY A 64 -2.58 -17.80 4.79
N ILE A 65 -2.22 -17.98 6.08
CA ILE A 65 -2.84 -18.96 6.98
C ILE A 65 -4.38 -18.84 7.02
N PRO A 66 -5.00 -17.63 7.15
CA PRO A 66 -6.46 -17.51 7.24
C PRO A 66 -7.21 -17.98 5.99
N ALA A 67 -6.60 -17.89 4.82
CA ALA A 67 -7.16 -18.42 3.58
C ALA A 67 -6.96 -19.94 3.51
N PHE A 68 -5.74 -20.40 3.81
CA PHE A 68 -5.37 -21.81 3.76
C PHE A 68 -6.28 -22.70 4.65
N VAL A 69 -6.54 -22.28 5.88
CA VAL A 69 -7.42 -23.04 6.81
C VAL A 69 -8.88 -23.15 6.35
N LYS A 70 -9.29 -22.37 5.34
CA LYS A 70 -10.64 -22.42 4.74
C LYS A 70 -10.70 -23.20 3.44
N THR A 71 -9.57 -23.45 2.79
CA THR A 71 -9.51 -24.03 1.44
C THR A 71 -8.89 -25.42 1.43
N ASP A 72 -7.94 -25.70 2.31
CA ASP A 72 -7.24 -26.99 2.35
C ASP A 72 -8.02 -28.04 3.16
N ALA A 73 -8.18 -29.24 2.62
CA ALA A 73 -9.00 -30.28 3.23
C ALA A 73 -8.41 -30.80 4.56
N VAL A 74 -7.07 -30.90 4.67
CA VAL A 74 -6.39 -31.36 5.90
C VAL A 74 -6.51 -30.29 6.98
N ALA A 75 -6.31 -29.02 6.60
CA ALA A 75 -6.47 -27.89 7.52
C ALA A 75 -7.93 -27.74 8.00
N ILE A 76 -8.91 -27.87 7.10
CA ILE A 76 -10.35 -27.83 7.46
C ILE A 76 -10.68 -28.96 8.44
N ALA A 77 -10.21 -30.19 8.20
CA ALA A 77 -10.40 -31.32 9.10
C ALA A 77 -9.78 -31.05 10.49
N ALA A 78 -8.56 -30.51 10.54
CA ALA A 78 -7.91 -30.12 11.78
C ALA A 78 -8.69 -29.03 12.52
N VAL A 79 -9.22 -28.03 11.79
CA VAL A 79 -10.02 -26.93 12.36
C VAL A 79 -11.30 -27.46 13.00
N ASN A 80 -11.95 -28.45 12.38
CA ASN A 80 -13.15 -29.07 12.95
C ASN A 80 -12.89 -29.82 14.26
N ILE A 81 -11.63 -30.21 14.53
CA ILE A 81 -11.23 -30.95 15.73
C ILE A 81 -10.71 -30.02 16.83
N ALA A 82 -9.81 -29.10 16.48
CA ALA A 82 -9.07 -28.27 17.44
C ALA A 82 -9.46 -26.77 17.42
N GLY A 83 -10.25 -26.34 16.43
CA GLY A 83 -10.63 -24.94 16.22
C GLY A 83 -9.59 -24.14 15.43
N VAL A 84 -10.06 -23.04 14.81
CA VAL A 84 -9.25 -22.19 13.92
C VAL A 84 -8.01 -21.65 14.61
N ALA A 85 -8.14 -21.14 15.84
CA ALA A 85 -7.04 -20.52 16.55
C ALA A 85 -5.87 -21.49 16.84
N SER A 86 -6.18 -22.73 17.26
CA SER A 86 -5.16 -23.74 17.53
C SER A 86 -4.44 -24.14 16.24
N VAL A 87 -5.20 -24.43 15.18
CA VAL A 87 -4.64 -24.87 13.90
C VAL A 87 -3.80 -23.77 13.25
N SER A 88 -4.25 -22.51 13.31
CA SER A 88 -3.45 -21.37 12.80
C SER A 88 -2.14 -21.22 13.56
N ALA A 89 -2.13 -21.38 14.89
CA ALA A 89 -0.92 -21.31 15.69
C ALA A 89 0.04 -22.49 15.40
N ASP A 90 -0.49 -23.70 15.24
CA ASP A 90 0.30 -24.89 14.89
C ASP A 90 0.93 -24.73 13.50
N ILE A 91 0.17 -24.24 12.51
CA ILE A 91 0.70 -23.97 11.16
C ILE A 91 1.74 -22.84 11.18
N GLU A 92 1.51 -21.77 11.93
CA GLU A 92 2.49 -20.69 12.09
C GLU A 92 3.78 -21.21 12.73
N ALA A 93 3.69 -22.10 13.72
CA ALA A 93 4.85 -22.75 14.32
C ALA A 93 5.57 -23.66 13.30
N MET A 94 4.83 -24.39 12.46
CA MET A 94 5.41 -25.19 11.38
C MET A 94 6.17 -24.30 10.38
N ILE A 95 5.63 -23.14 9.98
CA ILE A 95 6.30 -22.19 9.08
C ILE A 95 7.58 -21.66 9.72
N ASN A 96 7.53 -21.25 10.98
CA ASN A 96 8.69 -20.68 11.70
C ASN A 96 9.78 -21.73 12.01
N THR A 97 9.44 -23.02 12.05
CA THR A 97 10.40 -24.11 12.33
C THR A 97 10.83 -24.87 11.08
N ALA A 98 10.14 -24.67 9.95
CA ALA A 98 10.47 -25.30 8.68
C ALA A 98 11.89 -24.96 8.22
N LYS A 99 12.55 -25.95 7.59
CA LYS A 99 13.88 -25.76 7.01
C LYS A 99 13.76 -24.85 5.80
N GLY A 100 14.56 -23.78 5.78
CA GLY A 100 14.55 -22.83 4.68
C GLY A 100 13.40 -21.82 4.72
N HIS A 101 12.74 -21.64 5.87
CA HIS A 101 11.87 -20.49 6.06
C HIS A 101 12.66 -19.19 5.85
N GLN A 102 12.01 -18.20 5.27
CA GLN A 102 12.64 -16.93 4.92
C GLN A 102 11.71 -15.78 5.28
N LYS A 103 12.30 -14.68 5.76
CA LYS A 103 11.59 -13.40 5.87
C LYS A 103 11.57 -12.75 4.48
N CYS A 104 10.42 -12.76 3.86
CA CYS A 104 10.19 -12.22 2.53
C CYS A 104 9.87 -10.74 2.63
N SER A 105 10.47 -9.95 1.73
CA SER A 105 10.13 -8.56 1.51
C SER A 105 9.67 -8.44 0.08
N TYR A 106 8.45 -7.94 -0.10
CA TYR A 106 7.86 -7.84 -1.42
C TYR A 106 7.91 -6.40 -1.95
N PRO A 107 8.10 -6.21 -3.26
CA PRO A 107 8.09 -4.89 -3.89
C PRO A 107 6.66 -4.35 -4.02
N ASP A 108 6.45 -3.19 -4.65
CA ASP A 108 5.11 -2.75 -5.03
C ASP A 108 4.62 -3.49 -6.30
N ASN A 109 3.31 -3.45 -6.59
CA ASN A 109 2.70 -4.05 -7.79
C ASN A 109 3.02 -5.54 -7.97
N PHE A 110 2.99 -6.27 -6.86
CA PHE A 110 3.17 -7.71 -6.81
C PHE A 110 1.92 -8.41 -6.31
N GLU A 111 1.87 -9.70 -6.58
CA GLU A 111 1.01 -10.67 -5.91
C GLU A 111 1.91 -11.71 -5.23
N ALA A 112 1.77 -11.86 -3.92
CA ALA A 112 2.54 -12.84 -3.15
C ALA A 112 2.22 -14.25 -3.67
N GLY A 113 3.24 -14.98 -4.09
CA GLY A 113 3.07 -16.31 -4.68
C GLY A 113 4.11 -17.25 -4.11
N SER A 114 3.68 -18.17 -3.26
CA SER A 114 4.60 -19.18 -2.72
C SER A 114 4.74 -20.31 -3.75
N TYR A 115 5.92 -20.51 -4.33
CA TYR A 115 6.17 -21.61 -5.27
C TYR A 115 7.05 -22.68 -4.62
N TYR A 116 6.97 -23.89 -5.18
CA TYR A 116 7.82 -25.00 -4.78
C TYR A 116 9.30 -24.57 -4.79
N ARG A 117 9.97 -24.69 -3.64
CA ARG A 117 11.37 -24.28 -3.36
C ARG A 117 11.69 -22.79 -3.32
N THR A 118 10.70 -21.91 -3.53
CA THR A 118 10.90 -20.45 -3.48
C THR A 118 9.84 -19.81 -2.58
N PRO A 119 10.03 -19.85 -1.24
CA PRO A 119 9.05 -19.33 -0.28
C PRO A 119 8.76 -17.84 -0.44
N CYS A 120 9.74 -17.07 -0.93
CA CYS A 120 9.58 -15.64 -1.22
C CYS A 120 9.28 -15.34 -2.68
N GLY A 121 8.66 -16.28 -3.39
CA GLY A 121 8.19 -16.03 -4.74
C GLY A 121 7.13 -14.94 -4.79
N PHE A 122 7.08 -14.23 -5.91
CA PHE A 122 6.01 -13.30 -6.22
C PHE A 122 5.84 -13.20 -7.73
N ASN A 123 4.65 -12.79 -8.14
CA ASN A 123 4.34 -12.42 -9.52
C ASN A 123 4.16 -10.91 -9.60
N CYS A 124 4.69 -10.27 -10.64
CA CYS A 124 4.37 -8.87 -10.92
C CYS A 124 3.00 -8.77 -11.58
N ILE A 125 2.15 -7.87 -11.05
CA ILE A 125 0.81 -7.60 -11.57
C ILE A 125 0.78 -6.27 -12.33
N ASN A 126 -0.39 -5.88 -12.85
CA ASN A 126 -0.60 -4.58 -13.49
C ASN A 126 0.37 -4.25 -14.64
N GLY A 127 0.83 -5.29 -15.37
CA GLY A 127 1.74 -5.12 -16.52
C GLY A 127 3.20 -4.85 -16.17
N PHE A 128 3.55 -4.85 -14.87
CA PHE A 128 4.94 -4.77 -14.41
C PHE A 128 5.70 -6.05 -14.75
N SER A 129 7.02 -5.96 -14.80
CA SER A 129 7.89 -7.09 -15.14
C SER A 129 8.91 -7.33 -14.03
N PRO A 130 9.21 -8.61 -13.73
CA PRO A 130 10.18 -8.96 -12.69
C PRO A 130 11.58 -8.47 -13.06
N SER A 131 12.30 -7.89 -12.09
CA SER A 131 13.68 -7.44 -12.23
C SER A 131 14.49 -7.73 -10.97
N PRO A 132 15.72 -8.23 -11.09
CA PRO A 132 16.35 -8.76 -12.30
C PRO A 132 15.65 -10.02 -12.84
N ALA A 133 15.93 -10.43 -14.08
CA ALA A 133 15.26 -11.58 -14.71
C ALA A 133 15.55 -12.94 -14.03
N LYS A 134 16.66 -13.03 -13.29
CA LYS A 134 17.00 -14.16 -12.42
C LYS A 134 16.93 -13.67 -10.99
N ASP A 135 16.24 -14.41 -10.12
CA ASP A 135 15.99 -14.05 -8.72
C ASP A 135 15.41 -12.62 -8.59
N PRO A 136 14.21 -12.40 -9.15
CA PRO A 136 13.60 -11.08 -9.15
C PRO A 136 13.40 -10.58 -7.73
N LYS A 137 13.70 -9.30 -7.53
CA LYS A 137 13.54 -8.60 -6.24
C LYS A 137 12.57 -7.44 -6.33
N ASP A 138 12.22 -7.05 -7.55
CA ASP A 138 11.41 -5.89 -7.83
C ASP A 138 10.48 -6.12 -9.02
N CYS A 139 9.39 -5.36 -9.05
CA CYS A 139 8.45 -5.29 -10.16
C CYS A 139 8.59 -3.92 -10.80
N VAL A 140 9.23 -3.88 -11.97
CA VAL A 140 9.57 -2.63 -12.65
C VAL A 140 8.80 -2.49 -13.97
N CYS A 141 8.46 -1.25 -14.30
CA CYS A 141 7.89 -0.92 -15.60
C CYS A 141 9.02 -0.67 -16.61
N LEU A 142 9.40 -1.70 -17.36
CA LEU A 142 10.52 -1.61 -18.30
C LEU A 142 10.21 -0.66 -19.47
N PRO A 143 11.16 0.20 -19.87
CA PRO A 143 11.03 1.02 -21.08
C PRO A 143 10.74 0.15 -22.33
N PRO A 144 9.94 0.63 -23.30
CA PRO A 144 9.39 1.99 -23.42
C PRO A 144 8.02 2.19 -22.73
N LYS A 145 7.59 1.28 -21.86
CA LYS A 145 6.32 1.41 -21.12
C LYS A 145 6.42 2.53 -20.08
N THR A 146 5.29 3.04 -19.64
CA THR A 146 5.17 4.06 -18.58
C THR A 146 4.11 3.62 -17.59
N VAL A 147 4.27 3.97 -16.31
CA VAL A 147 3.26 3.71 -15.28
C VAL A 147 2.20 4.80 -15.33
N CYS A 148 0.93 4.41 -15.43
CA CYS A 148 -0.22 5.30 -15.37
C CYS A 148 -1.28 4.74 -14.43
N ASN A 149 -1.67 5.51 -13.41
CA ASN A 149 -2.62 5.09 -12.36
C ASN A 149 -2.30 3.70 -11.77
N GLY A 150 -1.02 3.44 -11.49
CA GLY A 150 -0.57 2.15 -10.93
C GLY A 150 -0.51 0.99 -11.94
N ILE A 151 -0.74 1.23 -13.23
CA ILE A 151 -0.66 0.22 -14.29
C ILE A 151 0.52 0.53 -15.21
N CYS A 152 1.39 -0.46 -15.45
CA CYS A 152 2.48 -0.36 -16.41
C CYS A 152 2.02 -0.76 -17.81
N GLY A 153 2.13 0.15 -18.77
CA GLY A 153 1.69 -0.09 -20.14
C GLY A 153 2.21 0.93 -21.14
N THR A 154 1.82 0.78 -22.40
CA THR A 154 2.11 1.75 -23.46
C THR A 154 0.94 2.72 -23.56
N PHE A 155 1.11 3.92 -23.02
CA PHE A 155 0.09 4.96 -23.03
C PHE A 155 0.53 6.10 -23.94
N LYS A 156 -0.38 6.61 -24.79
CA LYS A 156 -0.13 7.81 -25.61
C LYS A 156 0.04 9.06 -24.76
N SER A 157 -0.69 9.10 -23.65
CA SER A 157 -0.65 10.14 -22.63
C SER A 157 -1.13 9.53 -21.32
N CYS A 158 -0.36 9.70 -20.25
CA CYS A 158 -0.89 9.48 -18.91
C CYS A 158 -1.32 10.83 -18.34
N PRO A 159 -2.56 11.00 -17.87
CA PRO A 159 -2.91 12.16 -17.05
C PRO A 159 -2.07 12.06 -15.77
N SER A 160 -0.89 12.69 -15.79
CA SER A 160 0.05 12.59 -14.68
C SER A 160 -0.63 13.10 -13.41
N ALA A 161 -0.45 12.37 -12.31
CA ALA A 161 -0.79 12.82 -10.95
C ALA A 161 0.01 14.07 -10.52
N HIS A 162 0.89 14.59 -11.39
CA HIS A 162 1.42 15.93 -11.21
C HIS A 162 0.25 16.90 -11.35
N PRO A 163 -0.09 17.67 -10.30
CA PRO A 163 -1.08 18.71 -10.43
C PRO A 163 -0.68 19.54 -11.65
N LYS A 164 -1.64 19.78 -12.56
CA LYS A 164 -1.40 20.76 -13.65
C LYS A 164 -0.74 21.96 -12.99
N ARG A 165 0.38 22.45 -13.57
CA ARG A 165 1.16 23.57 -13.02
C ARG A 165 0.26 24.73 -12.58
N ASP A 166 -0.87 24.90 -13.25
CA ASP A 166 -1.93 25.85 -12.96
C ASP A 166 -2.56 25.73 -11.56
N VAL A 167 -2.67 24.51 -11.00
CA VAL A 167 -3.21 24.26 -9.65
C VAL A 167 -2.20 24.65 -8.56
N GLU A 168 -0.90 24.42 -8.79
CA GLU A 168 0.14 24.87 -7.87
C GLU A 168 0.26 26.40 -7.87
N ILE A 169 0.12 27.01 -9.06
CA ILE A 169 0.04 28.47 -9.20
C ILE A 169 -1.19 29.02 -8.46
N ALA A 170 -2.36 28.41 -8.65
CA ALA A 170 -3.58 28.78 -7.93
C ALA A 170 -3.40 28.71 -6.41
N LYS A 171 -2.77 27.64 -5.90
CA LYS A 171 -2.44 27.50 -4.47
C LYS A 171 -1.49 28.58 -3.95
N ARG A 172 -0.54 29.05 -4.77
CA ARG A 172 0.39 30.14 -4.37
C ARG A 172 -0.30 31.50 -4.30
N TYR A 173 -1.33 31.73 -5.11
CA TYR A 173 -2.06 33.00 -5.14
C TYR A 173 -3.35 33.00 -4.30
N ALA A 174 -3.80 31.83 -3.85
CA ALA A 174 -4.93 31.71 -2.94
C ALA A 174 -4.50 32.06 -1.51
N SER A 175 -4.84 33.27 -1.06
CA SER A 175 -4.57 33.76 0.29
C SER A 175 -5.89 33.92 1.04
N CYS A 176 -6.05 33.15 2.11
CA CYS A 176 -7.18 33.24 3.03
C CYS A 176 -6.73 33.80 4.37
N ASP A 177 -7.67 34.43 5.09
CA ASP A 177 -7.44 34.89 6.46
C ASP A 177 -7.19 33.71 7.42
N LYS A 178 -6.60 34.01 8.58
CA LYS A 178 -6.34 32.99 9.62
C LYS A 178 -7.63 32.29 10.01
N GLY A 179 -7.64 30.95 9.91
CA GLY A 179 -8.81 30.12 10.21
C GLY A 179 -9.53 29.59 8.96
N PHE A 180 -9.23 30.13 7.78
CA PHE A 180 -9.85 29.74 6.52
C PHE A 180 -8.89 28.98 5.61
N THR A 181 -9.41 28.05 4.81
CA THR A 181 -8.67 27.26 3.82
C THR A 181 -9.19 27.58 2.42
N ALA A 182 -8.29 27.81 1.46
CA ALA A 182 -8.67 28.02 0.08
C ALA A 182 -9.13 26.71 -0.59
N CYS A 183 -10.37 26.71 -1.06
CA CYS A 183 -11.03 25.64 -1.79
C CYS A 183 -11.21 26.06 -3.25
N GLY A 184 -10.89 25.19 -4.21
CA GLY A 184 -11.19 25.46 -5.63
C GLY A 184 -12.70 25.45 -5.89
N VAL A 185 -13.21 26.45 -6.60
CA VAL A 185 -14.62 26.49 -7.04
C VAL A 185 -14.69 26.44 -8.57
N ASP A 186 -15.81 25.97 -9.10
CA ASP A 186 -16.01 25.92 -10.56
C ASP A 186 -15.89 27.32 -11.16
N ALA A 187 -15.04 27.44 -12.19
CA ALA A 187 -14.82 28.71 -12.86
C ALA A 187 -16.09 29.17 -13.58
N TRP A 188 -16.44 30.44 -13.38
CA TRP A 188 -17.49 31.08 -14.16
C TRP A 188 -17.09 31.20 -15.64
N PRO A 189 -18.04 31.17 -16.59
CA PRO A 189 -17.74 31.35 -18.01
C PRO A 189 -16.88 32.59 -18.25
N GLY A 190 -15.66 32.40 -18.77
CA GLY A 190 -14.69 33.47 -19.04
C GLY A 190 -13.54 33.60 -18.03
N MET A 191 -13.56 32.86 -16.91
CA MET A 191 -12.43 32.77 -15.97
C MET A 191 -11.64 31.48 -16.14
N ARG A 192 -10.33 31.51 -15.84
CA ARG A 192 -9.51 30.30 -15.79
C ARG A 192 -9.77 29.56 -14.48
N ALA A 193 -9.83 28.23 -14.53
CA ALA A 193 -9.97 27.38 -13.33
C ALA A 193 -8.86 27.60 -12.27
N SER A 194 -7.72 28.19 -12.65
CA SER A 194 -6.68 28.57 -11.70
C SER A 194 -6.97 29.85 -10.91
N GLN A 195 -8.05 30.57 -11.22
CA GLN A 195 -8.41 31.85 -10.59
C GLN A 195 -9.67 31.75 -9.74
N SER A 196 -10.37 30.62 -9.76
CA SER A 196 -11.63 30.41 -9.04
C SER A 196 -11.38 29.62 -7.76
N TRP A 197 -11.28 30.32 -6.63
CA TRP A 197 -11.19 29.72 -5.30
C TRP A 197 -12.00 30.54 -4.29
N GLU A 198 -12.44 29.89 -3.22
CA GLU A 198 -13.18 30.49 -2.10
C GLU A 198 -12.51 30.09 -0.78
N CYS A 199 -12.57 30.97 0.23
CA CYS A 199 -12.06 30.68 1.58
C CYS A 199 -13.15 30.05 2.43
N VAL A 200 -12.93 28.82 2.89
CA VAL A 200 -13.89 28.09 3.74
C VAL A 200 -13.30 27.89 5.14
N ASP A 201 -14.09 28.14 6.19
CA ASP A 201 -13.69 27.86 7.57
C ASP A 201 -13.81 26.36 7.85
N THR A 202 -12.71 25.64 7.69
CA THR A 202 -12.66 24.19 7.91
C THR A 202 -12.76 23.79 9.39
N THR A 203 -12.80 24.75 10.32
CA THR A 203 -12.91 24.49 11.76
C THR A 203 -14.35 24.57 12.26
N SER A 204 -15.15 25.47 11.70
CA SER A 204 -16.59 25.54 11.96
C SER A 204 -17.41 24.70 11.00
N ASP A 205 -16.93 24.53 9.77
CA ASP A 205 -17.63 23.84 8.68
C ASP A 205 -17.09 22.42 8.49
N LEU A 206 -17.57 21.52 9.38
CA LEU A 206 -17.16 20.12 9.50
C LEU A 206 -17.52 19.25 8.28
N GLU A 207 -18.24 19.78 7.31
CA GLU A 207 -18.69 19.07 6.12
C GLU A 207 -17.61 18.96 5.01
N SER A 208 -16.39 19.47 5.23
CA SER A 208 -15.43 19.71 4.13
C SER A 208 -14.08 18.95 4.18
N SER A 209 -13.79 18.16 5.21
CA SER A 209 -12.45 17.58 5.36
C SER A 209 -12.28 16.23 4.64
N SER A 210 -11.90 16.26 3.36
CA SER A 210 -11.19 15.14 2.72
C SER A 210 -9.70 15.17 3.12
N TYR A 211 -9.15 14.03 3.52
CA TYR A 211 -7.81 13.88 4.11
C TYR A 211 -6.65 14.42 3.24
N ASP A 212 -6.88 14.67 1.95
CA ASP A 212 -5.83 15.06 1.01
C ASP A 212 -5.83 16.56 0.65
N LYS A 213 -6.74 17.40 1.21
CA LYS A 213 -6.81 18.86 0.95
C LYS A 213 -6.76 19.24 -0.55
N SER A 214 -7.07 18.31 -1.44
CA SER A 214 -6.95 18.44 -2.88
C SER A 214 -8.29 18.81 -3.53
N PHE A 215 -9.41 18.50 -2.85
CA PHE A 215 -10.76 18.85 -3.26
C PHE A 215 -11.62 19.15 -2.03
N CYS A 216 -12.37 20.25 -2.06
CA CYS A 216 -13.47 20.50 -1.14
C CYS A 216 -14.73 20.00 -1.85
N ILE A 217 -15.38 18.97 -1.29
CA ILE A 217 -16.59 18.39 -1.87
C ILE A 217 -17.77 19.01 -1.13
N ASP A 218 -18.70 19.63 -1.87
CA ASP A 218 -19.99 20.05 -1.33
C ASP A 218 -20.89 18.83 -1.14
N LEU A 219 -20.99 18.34 0.11
CA LEU A 219 -21.79 17.16 0.45
C LEU A 219 -23.30 17.38 0.26
N ASN A 220 -23.80 18.62 0.22
CA ASN A 220 -25.23 18.88 -0.05
C ASN A 220 -25.63 18.62 -1.51
N SER A 221 -24.64 18.46 -2.39
CA SER A 221 -24.83 18.06 -3.79
C SER A 221 -24.61 16.56 -4.04
N ALA A 222 -24.17 15.80 -3.04
CA ALA A 222 -23.78 14.39 -3.16
C ALA A 222 -24.63 13.47 -2.26
N ASN A 223 -25.45 12.59 -2.86
CA ASN A 223 -26.10 11.50 -2.14
C ASN A 223 -25.11 10.34 -1.96
N LEU A 224 -24.51 10.23 -0.77
CA LEU A 224 -23.63 9.10 -0.41
C LEU A 224 -24.46 7.92 0.08
N SER A 225 -24.46 6.83 -0.70
CA SER A 225 -25.05 5.54 -0.32
C SER A 225 -23.94 4.58 0.10
N PHE A 226 -23.91 4.20 1.38
CA PHE A 226 -22.98 3.20 1.89
C PHE A 226 -23.55 1.78 1.69
N ASN A 227 -22.84 0.94 0.94
CA ASN A 227 -23.18 -0.47 0.80
C ASN A 227 -22.27 -1.31 1.71
N HIS A 228 -22.84 -1.86 2.79
CA HIS A 228 -22.11 -2.63 3.80
C HIS A 228 -21.63 -4.02 3.32
N ASN A 229 -22.00 -4.45 2.10
CA ASN A 229 -21.65 -5.76 1.57
C ASN A 229 -20.41 -5.76 0.66
N VAL A 230 -19.70 -4.62 0.53
CA VAL A 230 -18.49 -4.51 -0.31
C VAL A 230 -17.33 -3.97 0.51
N ALA A 231 -16.19 -4.67 0.51
CA ALA A 231 -14.99 -4.23 1.20
C ALA A 231 -14.48 -2.90 0.59
N ALA A 232 -14.36 -1.87 1.42
CA ALA A 232 -14.15 -0.47 1.04
C ALA A 232 -12.78 -0.11 0.42
N ALA A 233 -12.00 -1.09 -0.03
CA ALA A 233 -10.66 -0.88 -0.56
C ALA A 233 -10.44 -1.70 -1.83
N ALA A 234 -11.11 -1.32 -2.91
CA ALA A 234 -10.79 -1.82 -4.26
C ALA A 234 -10.99 -0.78 -5.38
N TYR A 235 -11.65 0.34 -5.11
CA TYR A 235 -11.86 1.39 -6.10
C TYR A 235 -11.46 2.73 -5.50
N GLY A 236 -10.38 3.31 -6.03
CA GLY A 236 -10.21 4.76 -5.97
C GLY A 236 -11.44 5.43 -6.56
N LEU A 237 -11.82 6.58 -5.99
CA LEU A 237 -12.94 7.42 -6.39
C LEU A 237 -12.83 7.86 -7.87
N GLU A 238 -13.11 6.96 -8.80
CA GLU A 238 -13.15 7.25 -10.23
C GLU A 238 -14.54 6.87 -10.75
N HIS A 239 -15.38 7.90 -10.84
CA HIS A 239 -16.63 7.97 -11.59
C HIS A 239 -17.77 7.01 -11.16
N VAL A 240 -18.45 7.33 -10.05
CA VAL A 240 -19.85 6.93 -9.88
C VAL A 240 -20.72 7.91 -10.68
N PRO A 241 -21.48 7.46 -11.71
CA PRO A 241 -22.39 8.33 -12.44
C PRO A 241 -23.56 8.75 -11.54
N LEU A 242 -23.66 10.05 -11.26
CA LEU A 242 -24.77 10.64 -10.53
C LEU A 242 -26.01 10.66 -11.43
N ASN A 243 -27.02 9.85 -11.12
CA ASN A 243 -28.32 9.93 -11.78
C ASN A 243 -29.09 11.15 -11.25
N LYS A 244 -29.48 12.03 -12.17
CA LYS A 244 -30.29 13.23 -11.90
C LYS A 244 -31.71 12.78 -11.52
N LYS A 245 -32.25 13.26 -10.40
CA LYS A 245 -33.67 13.07 -10.07
C LYS A 245 -34.52 13.76 -11.13
N ALA A 246 -35.50 13.04 -11.66
CA ALA A 246 -36.62 13.64 -12.39
C ALA A 246 -37.56 14.28 -11.37
N GLU A 247 -37.97 15.52 -11.64
CA GLU A 247 -39.05 16.23 -10.93
C GLU A 247 -40.42 15.66 -11.30
#